data_AF-A0A7C1UCS2-F1
#
_entry.id   AF-A0A7C1UCS2-F1
#
_cell.length_a   1.000
_cell.length_b   1.000
_cell.length_c   1.000
_cell.angle_alpha   90.00
_cell.angle_beta   90.00
_cell.angle_gamma   90.00
#
_symmetry.space_group_name_H-M   'P 1'
#
loop_
_entity.id
_entity.type
_entity.pdbx_description
1 polymer ?
#
loop_
_entity_poly.entity_id
_entity_poly.type
_entity_poly.pdbx_seq_one_letter_code
_entity_poly.pdbx_strand_id
1 'polypeptide(L)'
;MRFWCSTVESPWSWRFVAYPGIWAVMALLSVPYVIAVRRRGDRDPDAGHKMRLYLAGVIVLWLASDWPLGLLGASYLASAHMAQFMLYTLVAAPLMLLGIPEWMG
;
A
#
# COMPACT_ATOMS: atom_id res chain seq x y z
N MET A 1 -7.72 26.35 -13.31
CA MET A 1 -7.46 25.37 -12.23
C MET A 1 -8.54 24.32 -12.29
N ARG A 2 -8.20 23.10 -12.71
CA ARG A 2 -9.13 21.96 -12.87
C ARG A 2 -8.95 21.05 -11.67
N PHE A 3 -9.73 21.26 -10.60
CA PHE A 3 -9.55 20.56 -9.33
C PHE A 3 -10.68 19.56 -9.01
N TRP A 4 -11.73 19.49 -9.83
CA TRP A 4 -12.95 18.77 -9.48
C TRP A 4 -13.64 18.17 -10.72
N CYS A 5 -13.25 16.95 -11.10
CA CYS A 5 -13.78 16.18 -12.24
C CYS A 5 -13.48 16.77 -13.64
N SER A 6 -12.22 16.61 -14.09
CA SER A 6 -12.01 16.25 -15.48
C SER A 6 -11.31 14.91 -15.49
N THR A 7 -11.99 13.87 -15.98
CA THR A 7 -11.35 12.69 -16.53
C THR A 7 -10.14 13.16 -17.34
N VAL A 8 -8.95 12.79 -16.91
CA VAL A 8 -7.75 13.07 -17.70
C VAL A 8 -7.85 12.14 -18.91
N GLU A 9 -8.41 12.64 -20.01
CA GLU A 9 -8.42 12.00 -21.32
C GLU A 9 -7.02 12.02 -21.95
N SER A 10 -5.97 11.72 -21.17
CA SER A 10 -4.68 11.40 -21.78
C SER A 10 -4.73 9.94 -22.20
N PRO A 11 -4.58 9.59 -23.49
CA PRO A 11 -4.60 8.21 -23.93
C PRO A 11 -3.66 7.38 -23.06
N TRP A 12 -4.14 6.22 -22.60
CA TRP A 12 -3.37 5.26 -21.82
C TRP A 12 -1.97 5.11 -22.45
N SER A 13 -0.95 5.52 -21.71
CA SER A 13 0.44 5.45 -22.17
C SER A 13 1.20 4.58 -21.19
N TRP A 14 1.94 3.58 -21.63
CA TRP A 14 2.78 2.72 -20.77
C TRP A 14 3.96 3.46 -20.12
N ARG A 15 3.92 4.78 -20.04
CA ARG A 15 4.92 5.59 -19.38
C ARG A 15 4.77 5.43 -17.87
N PHE A 16 5.85 5.02 -17.24
CA PHE A 16 5.95 5.02 -15.80
C PHE A 16 5.74 6.44 -15.26
N VAL A 17 4.66 6.64 -14.50
CA VAL A 17 4.42 7.85 -13.72
C VAL A 17 4.47 7.45 -12.26
N ALA A 18 5.55 7.82 -11.59
CA ALA A 18 5.63 7.69 -10.13
C ALA A 18 4.74 8.74 -9.48
N TYR A 19 3.97 8.34 -8.46
CA TYR A 19 3.23 9.25 -7.60
C TYR A 19 3.93 9.40 -6.24
N PRO A 20 4.73 10.46 -6.03
CA PRO A 20 5.50 10.62 -4.79
C PRO A 20 4.62 10.67 -3.54
N GLY A 21 3.36 11.09 -3.67
CA GLY A 21 2.39 11.08 -2.56
C GLY A 21 2.10 9.68 -2.02
N ILE A 22 2.00 8.67 -2.90
CA ILE A 22 1.83 7.27 -2.49
C ILE A 22 3.06 6.84 -1.71
N TRP A 23 4.25 7.16 -2.20
CA TRP A 23 5.51 6.77 -1.56
C TRP A 23 5.67 7.42 -0.18
N ALA A 24 5.25 8.69 -0.05
CA ALA A 24 5.22 9.39 1.23
C ALA A 24 4.28 8.70 2.23
N VAL A 25 3.09 8.26 1.80
CA VAL A 25 2.15 7.51 2.66
C VAL A 25 2.73 6.15 3.05
N MET A 26 3.33 5.41 2.12
CA MET A 26 3.97 4.11 2.42
C MET A 26 5.12 4.27 3.41
N ALA A 27 5.94 5.31 3.25
CA ALA A 27 7.01 5.65 4.18
C ALA A 27 6.44 6.04 5.56
N LEU A 28 5.38 6.85 5.58
CA LEU A 28 4.71 7.27 6.82
C LEU A 28 4.13 6.09 7.60
N LEU A 29 3.64 5.05 6.93
CA LEU A 29 3.15 3.83 7.58
C LEU A 29 4.28 2.91 8.05
N SER A 30 5.29 2.68 7.18
CA SER A 30 6.34 1.68 7.44
C SER A 30 7.43 2.16 8.40
N VAL A 31 7.86 3.41 8.33
CA VAL A 31 8.95 3.96 9.16
C VAL A 31 8.64 3.90 10.66
N PRO A 32 7.52 4.46 11.16
CA PRO A 32 7.24 4.40 12.59
C PRO A 32 7.01 2.98 13.09
N TYR A 33 6.40 2.11 12.28
CA TYR A 33 6.23 0.69 12.61
C TYR A 33 7.58 0.00 12.78
N VAL A 34 8.50 0.14 11.82
CA VAL A 34 9.84 -0.46 11.90
C VAL A 34 10.62 0.10 13.10
N ILE A 35 10.51 1.39 13.39
CA ILE A 35 11.14 2.00 14.57
C ILE A 35 10.56 1.40 15.86
N ALA A 36 9.24 1.25 15.96
CA ALA A 36 8.58 0.66 17.13
C ALA A 36 9.01 -0.79 17.35
N VAL A 37 9.00 -1.61 16.29
CA VAL A 37 9.43 -3.02 16.35
C VAL A 37 10.91 -3.13 16.70
N ARG A 38 11.79 -2.29 16.15
CA ARG A 38 13.23 -2.31 16.52
C ARG A 38 13.49 -1.89 17.97
N ARG A 39 12.66 -1.01 18.55
CA ARG A 39 12.81 -0.55 19.94
C ARG A 39 12.21 -1.50 20.97
N ARG A 40 11.21 -2.30 20.59
CA ARG A 40 10.44 -3.16 21.51
C ARG A 40 10.44 -4.64 21.14
N GLY A 41 11.13 -5.01 20.05
CA GLY A 41 11.14 -6.34 19.46
C GLY A 41 11.74 -7.43 20.33
N ASP A 42 12.57 -7.08 21.31
CA ASP A 42 13.12 -8.05 22.29
C ASP A 42 12.03 -8.73 23.13
N ARG A 43 10.80 -8.21 23.11
CA ARG A 43 9.65 -8.78 23.81
C ARG A 43 8.95 -9.90 23.04
N ASP A 44 9.23 -10.08 21.76
CA ASP A 44 8.54 -11.04 20.89
C ASP A 44 9.55 -11.79 20.00
N PRO A 45 9.75 -13.11 20.21
CA PRO A 45 10.64 -13.94 19.39
C PRO A 45 10.28 -13.92 17.89
N ASP A 46 9.01 -13.69 17.57
CA ASP A 46 8.47 -13.70 16.22
C ASP A 46 8.39 -12.30 15.59
N ALA A 47 8.90 -11.26 16.27
CA ALA A 47 8.87 -9.87 15.81
C ALA A 47 9.43 -9.70 14.38
N GLY A 48 10.47 -10.46 14.03
CA GLY A 48 11.06 -10.44 12.69
C GLY A 48 10.13 -11.03 11.61
N HIS A 49 9.38 -12.09 11.92
CA HIS A 49 8.41 -12.68 11.00
C HIS A 49 7.20 -11.76 10.82
N LYS A 50 6.65 -11.23 11.92
CA LYS A 50 5.54 -10.28 11.91
C LYS A 50 5.89 -9.01 11.13
N MET A 51 7.11 -8.48 11.29
CA MET A 51 7.59 -7.34 10.51
C MET A 51 7.65 -7.64 9.01
N ARG A 52 8.07 -8.84 8.60
CA ARG A 52 8.05 -9.23 7.17
C ARG A 52 6.63 -9.30 6.61
N LEU A 53 5.66 -9.83 7.36
CA LEU A 53 4.26 -9.86 6.93
C LEU A 53 3.68 -8.46 6.80
N TYR A 54 3.94 -7.57 7.77
CA TYR A 54 3.50 -6.18 7.70
C TYR A 54 4.07 -5.47 6.47
N LEU A 55 5.38 -5.57 6.25
CA LEU A 55 6.04 -4.97 5.10
C LEU A 55 5.58 -5.58 3.78
N ALA A 56 5.30 -6.89 3.73
CA ALA A 56 4.70 -7.51 2.56
C ALA A 56 3.31 -6.93 2.27
N GLY A 57 2.47 -6.70 3.29
CA GLY A 57 1.18 -6.02 3.15
C GLY A 57 1.33 -4.59 2.60
N VAL A 58 2.29 -3.82 3.10
CA VAL A 58 2.61 -2.48 2.59
C VAL A 58 3.08 -2.51 1.13
N ILE A 59 3.89 -3.50 0.74
CA ILE A 59 4.34 -3.66 -0.65
C ILE A 59 3.15 -3.97 -1.57
N VAL A 60 2.24 -4.85 -1.14
CA VAL A 60 1.01 -5.14 -1.91
C VAL A 60 0.15 -3.88 -2.03
N LEU A 61 -0.02 -3.12 -0.95
CA LEU A 61 -0.75 -1.85 -0.96
C LEU A 61 -0.11 -0.87 -1.95
N TRP A 62 1.22 -0.77 -1.96
CA TRP A 62 1.97 0.07 -2.89
C TRP A 62 1.78 -0.37 -4.33
N LEU A 63 1.93 -1.65 -4.65
CA LEU A 63 1.77 -2.19 -6.01
C LEU A 63 0.34 -2.00 -6.54
N ALA A 64 -0.67 -2.12 -5.68
CA ALA A 64 -2.07 -1.89 -6.06
C ALA A 64 -2.40 -0.39 -6.21
N SER A 65 -1.66 0.50 -5.53
CA SER A 65 -1.88 1.95 -5.59
C SER A 65 -1.10 2.64 -6.71
N ASP A 66 0.11 2.19 -6.99
CA ASP A 66 1.01 2.82 -7.96
C ASP A 66 0.68 2.40 -9.40
N TRP A 67 1.39 2.99 -10.36
CA TRP A 67 1.31 2.65 -11.77
C TRP A 67 1.61 1.15 -12.00
N PRO A 68 0.85 0.39 -12.82
CA PRO A 68 -0.25 0.80 -13.71
C PRO A 68 -1.66 0.65 -13.11
N LEU A 69 -1.80 -0.12 -12.01
CA LEU A 69 -3.10 -0.50 -11.47
C LEU A 69 -3.89 0.71 -10.93
N GLY A 70 -3.21 1.67 -10.29
CA GLY A 70 -3.86 2.87 -9.76
C GLY A 70 -4.55 3.71 -10.84
N LEU A 71 -3.97 3.80 -12.03
CA LEU A 71 -4.55 4.60 -13.13
C LEU A 71 -5.52 3.83 -13.99
N LEU A 72 -5.23 2.55 -14.26
CA LEU A 72 -6.18 1.67 -14.93
C LEU A 72 -7.46 1.57 -14.11
N GLY A 73 -7.35 1.42 -12.80
CA GLY A 73 -8.47 1.39 -11.88
C GLY A 73 -9.16 2.73 -11.69
N ALA A 74 -8.45 3.86 -11.76
CA ALA A 74 -9.08 5.18 -11.59
C ALA A 74 -9.84 5.67 -12.83
N SER A 75 -9.40 5.31 -14.05
CA SER A 75 -9.83 6.04 -15.25
C SER A 75 -10.16 5.20 -16.49
N TYR A 76 -9.81 3.91 -16.54
CA TYR A 76 -9.95 3.12 -17.79
C TYR A 76 -10.74 1.81 -17.66
N LEU A 77 -10.50 0.99 -16.62
CA LEU A 77 -11.13 -0.32 -16.47
C LEU A 77 -11.75 -0.50 -15.07
N ALA A 78 -13.07 -0.66 -15.04
CA ALA A 78 -13.79 -1.04 -13.83
C ALA A 78 -13.28 -2.37 -13.23
N SER A 79 -12.81 -3.31 -14.06
CA SER A 79 -12.20 -4.56 -13.59
C SER A 79 -10.88 -4.33 -12.84
N ALA A 80 -10.04 -3.41 -13.32
CA ALA A 80 -8.82 -3.02 -12.62
C ALA A 80 -9.13 -2.31 -11.29
N HIS A 81 -10.19 -1.50 -11.27
CA HIS A 81 -10.67 -0.85 -10.04
C HIS A 81 -11.09 -1.86 -8.99
N MET A 82 -11.88 -2.87 -9.39
CA MET A 82 -12.30 -3.93 -8.49
C MET A 82 -11.13 -4.79 -8.03
N ALA A 83 -10.18 -5.10 -8.91
CA ALA A 83 -8.96 -5.82 -8.54
C ALA A 83 -8.13 -5.04 -7.50
N GLN A 84 -8.02 -3.72 -7.64
CA GLN A 84 -7.38 -2.85 -6.65
C GLN A 84 -8.09 -2.94 -5.29
N PHE A 85 -9.43 -2.86 -5.26
CA PHE A 85 -10.21 -3.04 -4.03
C PHE A 85 -10.03 -4.41 -3.39
N MET A 86 -9.98 -5.49 -4.20
CA MET A 86 -9.72 -6.84 -3.71
C MET A 86 -8.32 -6.97 -3.13
N LEU A 87 -7.29 -6.41 -3.78
CA LEU A 87 -5.93 -6.45 -3.26
C LEU A 87 -5.80 -5.69 -1.93
N TYR A 88 -6.47 -4.55 -1.79
CA TYR A 88 -6.48 -3.81 -0.53
C TYR A 88 -7.14 -4.58 0.60
N THR A 89 -8.33 -5.13 0.35
CA THR A 89 -9.17 -5.71 1.41
C THR A 89 -8.82 -7.16 1.73
N LEU A 90 -8.50 -7.97 0.72
CA LEU A 90 -8.27 -9.40 0.88
C LEU A 90 -6.80 -9.78 1.04
N VAL A 91 -5.87 -8.88 0.70
CA VAL A 91 -4.43 -9.17 0.75
C VAL A 91 -3.71 -8.18 1.66
N ALA A 92 -3.69 -6.89 1.33
CA ALA A 92 -2.92 -5.90 2.08
C ALA A 92 -3.37 -5.77 3.53
N ALA A 93 -4.68 -5.57 3.77
CA ALA A 93 -5.23 -5.44 5.12
C ALA A 93 -4.96 -6.65 6.03
N PRO A 94 -5.24 -7.91 5.64
CA PRO A 94 -4.96 -9.06 6.49
C PRO A 94 -3.46 -9.30 6.69
N LEU A 95 -2.60 -9.08 5.69
CA LEU A 95 -1.14 -9.16 5.85
C LEU A 95 -0.61 -8.14 6.86
N MET A 96 -1.11 -6.90 6.78
CA MET A 96 -0.76 -5.87 7.74
C MET A 96 -1.23 -6.24 9.14
N LEU A 97 -2.46 -6.73 9.29
CA LEU A 97 -3.03 -7.12 10.59
C LEU A 97 -2.26 -8.28 11.23
N LEU A 98 -1.91 -9.32 10.46
CA LEU A 98 -1.09 -10.45 10.94
C LEU A 98 0.32 -10.02 11.36
N GLY A 99 0.82 -8.93 10.77
CA GLY A 99 2.10 -8.34 11.13
C GLY A 99 2.06 -7.44 12.37
N ILE A 100 0.90 -7.09 12.92
CA ILE A 100 0.83 -6.28 14.14
C ILE A 100 1.18 -7.17 15.34
N PRO A 101 2.23 -6.82 16.12
CA PRO A 101 2.57 -7.58 17.31
C PRO A 101 1.61 -7.25 18.47
N GLU A 102 1.37 -8.22 19.35
CA GLU A 102 0.34 -8.15 20.41
C GLU A 102 0.49 -6.97 21.37
N TRP A 103 1.72 -6.48 21.55
CA TRP A 103 2.01 -5.33 22.42
C TRP A 103 1.62 -3.97 21.80
N MET A 104 1.22 -3.94 20.53
CA MET A 104 0.86 -2.73 19.78
C MET A 104 -0.66 -2.62 19.56
N GLY A 105 -1.43 -3.66 19.91
CA GLY A 105 -2.90 -3.70 19.87
C GLY A 105 -3.56 -3.30 21.18
#